data_AF-A0A960M8G9-F1
#
_entry.id   AF-A0A960M8G9-F1
#
_cell.length_a   1.000
_cell.length_b   1.000
_cell.length_c   1.000
_cell.angle_alpha   90.00
_cell.angle_beta   90.00
_cell.angle_gamma   90.00
#
_symmetry.space_group_name_H-M   'P 1'
#
loop_
_entity.id
_entity.type
_entity.pdbx_description
1 polymer ?
#
loop_
_entity_poly.entity_id
_entity_poly.type
_entity_poly.pdbx_seq_one_letter_code
_entity_poly.pdbx_strand_id
1 'polypeptide(L)' 'MKEISMRKVKELLRLKFEKKLSYTQIAKSLGVGRSTVYRCLK' A
#
# COMPACT_ATOMS: atom_id res chain seq x y z
N MET A 1 14.42 -7.66 -3.50
CA MET A 1 13.16 -7.02 -3.03
C MET A 1 12.02 -7.91 -3.46
N LYS A 2 11.21 -8.42 -2.53
CA LYS A 2 10.07 -9.26 -2.86
C LYS A 2 9.06 -8.41 -3.65
N GLU A 3 8.76 -8.79 -4.89
CA GLU A 3 7.73 -8.13 -5.68
C GLU A 3 6.41 -8.15 -4.91
N ILE A 4 5.78 -6.99 -4.79
CA ILE A 4 4.42 -6.91 -4.27
C ILE A 4 3.50 -7.58 -5.30
N SER A 5 2.74 -8.58 -4.86
CA SER A 5 1.71 -9.20 -5.70
C SER A 5 0.70 -8.15 -6.16
N MET A 6 0.22 -8.27 -7.40
CA MET A 6 -0.84 -7.43 -7.98
C MET A 6 -2.09 -7.30 -7.09
N ARG A 7 -2.39 -8.34 -6.28
CA ARG A 7 -3.49 -8.30 -5.29
C ARG A 7 -3.27 -7.22 -4.24
N LYS A 8 -2.04 -7.10 -3.73
CA LYS A 8 -1.67 -6.08 -2.74
C LYS A 8 -1.61 -4.67 -3.37
N VAL A 9 -1.24 -4.55 -4.64
CA VAL A 9 -1.30 -3.25 -5.36
C VAL A 9 -2.75 -2.76 -5.48
N LYS A 10 -3.67 -3.63 -5.88
CA LYS A 10 -5.10 -3.28 -5.96
C LYS A 10 -5.64 -2.82 -4.60
N GLU A 11 -5.37 -3.57 -3.53
CA GLU A 11 -5.80 -3.13 -2.20
C GLU A 11 -5.11 -1.84 -1.76
N LEU A 12 -3.84 -1.64 -2.08
CA LEU A 12 -3.15 -0.40 -1.79
C LEU A 12 -3.85 0.81 -2.42
N LEU A 13 -4.20 0.71 -3.70
CA LEU A 13 -4.92 1.75 -4.43
C LEU A 13 -6.31 1.98 -3.83
N ARG A 14 -7.04 0.91 -3.51
CA ARG A 14 -8.36 0.97 -2.86
C ARG A 14 -8.29 1.70 -1.52
N LEU A 15 -7.33 1.32 -0.67
CA LEU A 15 -7.13 1.92 0.65
C LEU A 15 -6.73 3.40 0.55
N LYS A 16 -5.96 3.79 -0.48
CA LYS A 16 -5.53 5.17 -0.69
C LYS A 16 -6.63 6.05 -1.27
N PHE A 17 -7.33 5.60 -2.32
CA PHE A 17 -8.24 6.45 -3.08
C PHE A 17 -9.69 6.34 -2.59
N GLU A 18 -10.19 5.15 -2.30
CA GLU A 18 -11.57 4.98 -1.82
C GLU A 18 -11.67 5.25 -0.31
N LYS A 19 -10.73 4.73 0.48
CA LYS A 19 -10.76 4.83 1.95
C LYS A 19 -9.93 6.00 2.50
N LYS A 20 -9.16 6.69 1.65
CA LYS A 20 -8.35 7.87 2.01
C LYS A 20 -7.44 7.66 3.23
N LEU A 21 -6.93 6.44 3.42
CA LEU A 21 -6.07 6.11 4.55
C LEU A 21 -4.67 6.72 4.40
N SER A 22 -4.02 6.97 5.54
CA SER A 22 -2.63 7.41 5.58
C SER A 22 -1.66 6.28 5.19
N TYR A 23 -0.45 6.65 4.75
CA TYR A 23 0.57 5.65 4.37
C TYR A 23 0.94 4.71 5.52
N THR A 24 0.89 5.20 6.77
CA THR A 24 1.13 4.38 7.97
C THR A 24 0.03 3.34 8.17
N GLN A 25 -1.24 3.73 7.97
CA GLN A 25 -2.38 2.81 8.08
C GLN A 25 -2.38 1.77 6.96
N ILE A 26 -2.07 2.19 5.72
CA ILE A 26 -1.95 1.30 4.56
C ILE A 26 -0.83 0.28 4.77
N ALA A 27 0.33 0.74 5.25
CA ALA A 27 1.47 -0.12 5.58
C ALA A 27 1.10 -1.20 6.61
N LYS A 28 0.41 -0.81 7.70
CA LYS A 28 -0.11 -1.75 8.71
C LYS A 28 -1.13 -2.73 8.10
N SER A 29 -2.06 -2.23 7.29
CA SER A 29 -3.11 -3.05 6.67
C SER A 29 -2.58 -4.09 5.68
N LEU A 30 -1.51 -3.78 4.96
CA LEU A 30 -0.93 -4.66 3.94
C LEU A 30 0.24 -5.50 4.46
N GLY A 31 0.68 -5.26 5.71
CA GLY A 31 1.86 -5.87 6.30
C GLY A 31 3.13 -5.57 5.52
N VAL A 32 3.29 -4.32 5.07
CA VAL A 32 4.45 -3.85 4.29
C VAL A 32 5.09 -2.61 4.93
N GLY A 33 6.32 -2.29 4.54
CA GLY A 33 6.98 -1.07 5.00
C GLY A 33 6.34 0.19 4.42
N ARG A 34 6.38 1.30 5.17
CA ARG A 34 5.94 2.63 4.70
C ARG A 34 6.69 3.06 3.42
N SER A 35 7.98 2.75 3.33
CA SER A 35 8.79 2.99 2.13
C SER A 35 8.29 2.22 0.91
N THR A 36 7.79 1.00 1.12
CA THR A 36 7.18 0.20 0.05
C THR A 36 5.86 0.83 -0.43
N VAL A 37 5.02 1.32 0.49
CA VAL A 37 3.80 2.04 0.14
C VAL A 37 4.11 3.30 -0.66
N TYR A 38 5.08 4.09 -0.21
CA TYR A 38 5.52 5.29 -0.93
C TYR A 38 6.02 4.95 -2.34
N ARG A 39 6.83 3.91 -2.49
CA ARG A 39 7.32 3.46 -3.81
C ARG A 39 6.20 2.99 -4.74
N CYS A 40 5.14 2.38 -4.21
CA CYS A 40 4.00 1.94 -5.01
C CYS A 40 3.04 3.06 -5.42
N LEU A 41 3.07 4.20 -4.73
CA LEU A 41 2.21 5.37 -5.01
C LEU A 41 2.95 6.50 -5.74
N LYS A 42 4.26 6.36 -5.92
CA LYS A 42 5.07 7.24 -6.73
C LYS A 42 4.99 6.79 -8.18
#